data_AF-A0AB74HL52-F1
#
_entry.id   AF-A0AB74HL52-F1
#
_cell.length_a   1.000
_cell.length_b   1.000
_cell.length_c   1.000
_cell.angle_alpha   90.00
_cell.angle_beta   90.00
_cell.angle_gamma   90.00
#
_symmetry.space_group_name_H-M   'P 1'
#
loop_
_entity.id
_entity.type
_entity.pdbx_description
1 polymer ?
#
loop_
_entity_poly.entity_id
_entity_poly.type
_entity_poly.pdbx_seq_one_letter_code
_entity_poly.pdbx_strand_id
1 'polypeptide(L)'
;MADASTDPNGVATVNWVRHSKSPQVMLVMLARTASDDLDRFLSPMVYELTNNGAQVRFRRNDSNAWAGNQPTKFYWLALWK
;
A
#
# COMPACT_ATOMS: atom_id res chain seq x y z
N MET A 1 3.89 -2.44 -10.45
CA MET A 1 3.96 -1.21 -9.64
C MET A 1 2.58 -0.61 -9.63
N ALA A 2 2.10 -0.17 -8.48
CA ALA A 2 0.86 0.60 -8.34
C ALA A 2 1.24 2.05 -8.03
N ASP A 3 0.71 2.98 -8.81
CA ASP A 3 0.71 4.40 -8.49
C ASP A 3 -0.58 4.71 -7.72
N ALA A 4 -0.47 5.31 -6.55
CA ALA A 4 -1.62 5.63 -5.70
C ALA A 4 -1.47 6.98 -5.03
N SER A 5 -2.61 7.56 -4.64
CA SER A 5 -2.66 8.65 -3.65
C SER A 5 -3.42 8.10 -2.45
N THR A 6 -2.83 8.21 -1.27
CA THR A 6 -3.47 7.75 -0.05
C THR A 6 -4.63 8.65 0.35
N ASP A 7 -5.63 8.08 1.00
CA ASP A 7 -6.73 8.84 1.62
C ASP A 7 -6.22 9.65 2.85
N PRO A 8 -7.08 10.43 3.54
CA PRO A 8 -6.68 11.17 4.74
C PRO A 8 -6.14 10.29 5.89
N ASN A 9 -6.42 8.99 5.88
CA ASN A 9 -5.98 8.02 6.87
C ASN A 9 -4.70 7.28 6.45
N GLY A 10 -4.12 7.64 5.31
CA GLY A 10 -2.91 7.03 4.76
C GLY A 10 -3.13 5.69 4.07
N VAL A 11 -4.34 5.43 3.56
CA VAL A 11 -4.72 4.17 2.91
C VAL A 11 -4.72 4.30 1.39
N ALA A 12 -4.09 3.34 0.71
CA ALA A 12 -4.27 3.09 -0.72
C ALA A 12 -4.97 1.74 -0.94
N THR A 13 -5.93 1.71 -1.86
CA THR A 13 -6.70 0.50 -2.18
C THR A 13 -6.14 -0.20 -3.41
N VAL A 14 -5.97 -1.53 -3.32
CA VAL A 14 -5.68 -2.41 -4.44
C VAL A 14 -6.92 -3.25 -4.71
N ASN A 15 -7.42 -3.25 -5.94
CA ASN A 15 -8.60 -4.04 -6.33
C ASN A 15 -8.17 -5.32 -7.06
N TRP A 16 -8.80 -6.44 -6.73
CA TRP A 16 -8.61 -7.70 -7.44
C TRP A 16 -9.42 -7.69 -8.73
N VAL A 17 -8.81 -8.05 -9.86
CA VAL A 17 -9.50 -8.12 -11.15
C VAL A 17 -9.98 -9.55 -11.46
N ARG A 18 -9.25 -10.57 -11.00
CA ARG A 18 -9.48 -11.97 -11.39
C ARG A 18 -9.83 -12.92 -10.24
N HIS A 19 -9.86 -12.43 -9.01
CA HIS A 19 -10.12 -13.23 -7.82
C HIS A 19 -11.35 -12.71 -7.09
N SER A 20 -12.17 -13.64 -6.60
CA SER A 20 -13.39 -13.36 -5.83
C SER A 20 -13.29 -13.75 -4.34
N LYS A 21 -12.09 -14.19 -3.92
CA LYS A 21 -11.76 -14.55 -2.55
C LYS A 21 -10.55 -13.77 -2.09
N SER A 22 -10.47 -13.50 -0.79
CA SER A 22 -9.31 -12.88 -0.18
C SER A 22 -8.06 -13.78 -0.33
N PRO A 23 -6.89 -13.22 -0.69
CA PRO A 23 -5.65 -14.00 -0.73
C PRO A 23 -5.27 -14.50 0.67
N GLN A 24 -4.48 -15.58 0.72
CA GLN A 24 -3.95 -16.10 1.99
C GLN A 24 -2.87 -15.17 2.56
N VAL A 25 -2.07 -14.55 1.68
CA VAL A 25 -1.02 -13.62 2.07
C VAL A 25 -0.81 -12.57 0.99
N MET A 26 -0.43 -11.38 1.41
CA MET A 26 0.03 -10.31 0.54
C MET A 26 1.31 -9.70 1.10
N LEU A 27 2.29 -9.51 0.23
CA LEU A 27 3.49 -8.74 0.51
C LEU A 27 3.37 -7.37 -0.16
N VAL A 28 3.87 -6.35 0.52
CA VAL A 28 3.92 -4.99 0.01
C VAL A 28 5.31 -4.41 0.23
N MET A 29 5.80 -3.69 -0.78
CA MET A 29 7.11 -3.05 -0.73
C MET A 29 7.01 -1.68 -1.39
N LEU A 30 7.61 -0.67 -0.78
CA LEU A 30 7.66 0.66 -1.38
C LEU A 30 8.54 0.63 -2.63
N ALA A 31 8.08 1.27 -3.71
CA ALA A 31 8.90 1.46 -4.89
C ALA A 31 9.84 2.64 -4.64
N ARG A 32 11.15 2.39 -4.58
CA ARG A 32 12.13 3.47 -4.44
C ARG A 32 12.34 4.16 -5.78
N THR A 33 12.01 5.44 -5.87
CA THR A 33 12.45 6.34 -6.94
C THR A 33 13.61 7.18 -6.42
N ALA A 34 14.53 7.58 -7.30
CA ALA A 34 15.71 8.35 -6.92
C ALA A 34 15.39 9.81 -6.52
N SER A 35 14.16 10.29 -6.75
CA SER A 35 13.77 11.69 -6.62
C SER A 35 12.79 12.01 -5.49
N ASP A 36 12.15 11.01 -4.87
CA ASP A 36 11.09 11.26 -3.87
C ASP A 36 11.60 11.08 -2.44
N ASP A 37 12.21 12.13 -1.89
CA ASP A 37 12.67 12.17 -0.49
C ASP A 37 11.52 11.92 0.51
N LEU A 38 10.28 12.22 0.14
CA LEU A 38 9.09 11.97 0.95
C LEU A 38 8.76 10.49 1.09
N ASP A 39 8.92 9.70 0.02
CA ASP A 39 8.67 8.26 0.03
C ASP A 39 9.72 7.52 0.86
N ARG A 40 10.93 8.08 0.98
CA ARG A 40 12.02 7.50 1.80
C ARG A 40 11.64 7.30 3.27
N PHE A 41 10.65 8.04 3.75
CA PHE A 41 10.15 7.94 5.13
C PHE A 41 8.88 7.10 5.26
N LEU A 42 8.42 6.41 4.22
CA LEU A 42 7.19 5.62 4.30
C LEU A 42 7.49 4.14 4.55
N SER A 43 6.76 3.58 5.51
CA SER A 43 6.68 2.14 5.75
C SER A 43 5.28 1.66 5.35
N PRO A 44 5.15 0.90 4.24
CA PRO A 44 3.88 0.30 3.86
C PRO A 44 3.57 -0.92 4.72
N MET A 45 2.28 -1.15 4.98
CA MET A 45 1.78 -2.38 5.60
C MET A 45 0.47 -2.79 4.96
N VAL A 46 0.22 -4.09 4.88
CA VAL A 46 -1.12 -4.61 4.56
C VAL A 46 -2.00 -4.40 5.78
N TYR A 47 -3.02 -3.56 5.65
CA TYR A 47 -3.93 -3.23 6.74
C TYR A 47 -5.15 -4.15 6.74
N GLU A 48 -5.73 -4.40 5.56
CA GLU A 48 -6.89 -5.28 5.41
C GLU A 48 -6.79 -6.07 4.10
N LEU A 49 -7.16 -7.36 4.14
CA LEU A 49 -7.32 -8.23 2.99
C LEU A 49 -8.78 -8.65 2.87
N THR A 50 -9.41 -8.30 1.75
CA THR A 50 -10.83 -8.58 1.49
C THR A 50 -10.99 -9.42 0.22
N ASN A 51 -12.21 -9.90 -0.01
CA ASN A 51 -12.55 -10.66 -1.21
C ASN A 51 -12.42 -9.87 -2.51
N ASN A 52 -12.43 -8.54 -2.45
CA ASN A 52 -12.45 -7.66 -3.63
C ASN A 52 -11.18 -6.81 -3.76
N GLY A 53 -10.34 -6.78 -2.72
CA GLY A 53 -9.13 -5.98 -2.73
C GLY A 53 -8.33 -6.08 -1.44
N ALA A 54 -7.34 -5.20 -1.33
CA ALA A 54 -6.57 -4.96 -0.12
C ALA A 54 -6.51 -3.47 0.18
N GLN A 55 -6.38 -3.15 1.46
CA GLN A 55 -5.98 -1.84 1.93
C GLN A 55 -4.51 -1.88 2.34
N VAL A 56 -3.70 -1.05 1.72
CA VAL A 56 -2.30 -0.83 2.11
C VAL A 56 -2.25 0.50 2.84
N ARG A 57 -1.69 0.51 4.05
CA ARG A 57 -1.56 1.74 4.84
C ARG A 57 -0.10 2.15 4.95
N PHE A 58 0.15 3.45 4.88
CA PHE A 58 1.50 4.02 4.85
C PHE A 58 1.74 4.82 6.12
N ARG A 59 2.71 4.38 6.92
CA ARG A 59 3.14 5.09 8.12
C ARG A 59 4.38 5.90 7.80
N ARG A 60 4.46 7.13 8.30
CA ARG A 60 5.66 7.94 8.26
C ARG A 60 6.63 7.52 9.37
N ASN A 61 7.90 7.32 9.03
CA ASN A 61 8.96 6.89 9.93
C ASN A 61 9.47 8.04 10.81
N ASP A 62 9.30 9.29 10.37
CA ASP A 62 9.77 10.48 11.08
C ASP A 62 8.81 10.91 12.21
N SER A 63 7.50 10.88 11.95
CA SER A 63 6.48 11.40 12.86
C SER A 63 5.59 10.33 13.46
N ASN A 64 5.70 9.08 13.00
CA ASN A 64 4.80 7.98 13.32
C ASN A 64 3.33 8.20 12.89
N ALA A 65 3.03 9.31 12.22
CA ALA A 65 1.69 9.62 11.70
C ALA A 65 1.39 8.80 10.44
N TRP A 66 0.10 8.72 10.10
CA TRP A 66 -0.33 8.18 8.82
C TRP A 66 -0.03 9.18 7.70
N ALA A 67 0.48 8.67 6.59
CA ALA A 67 0.80 9.49 5.42
C ALA A 67 -0.47 9.79 4.63
N GLY A 68 -1.32 10.69 5.13
CA GLY A 68 -2.58 11.04 4.49
C GLY A 68 -2.42 11.97 3.29
N ASN A 69 -3.25 11.80 2.26
CA ASN A 69 -3.23 12.59 1.02
C ASN A 69 -1.85 12.61 0.32
N GLN A 70 -1.09 11.54 0.47
CA GLN A 70 0.29 11.41 0.02
C GLN A 70 0.32 10.62 -1.30
N PRO A 71 0.88 11.17 -2.39
CA PRO A 71 1.23 10.37 -3.56
C PRO A 71 2.29 9.32 -3.18
N THR A 72 2.11 8.08 -3.62
CA THR A 72 3.02 6.98 -3.31
C THR A 72 3.07 5.95 -4.44
N LYS A 73 4.18 5.23 -4.51
CA LYS A 73 4.38 4.12 -5.45
C LYS A 73 4.82 2.87 -4.71
N PHE A 74 4.22 1.74 -5.03
CA PHE A 74 4.56 0.48 -4.37
C PHE A 74 4.39 -0.75 -5.26
N TYR A 75 5.07 -1.82 -4.88
CA TYR A 75 4.90 -3.16 -5.41
C TYR A 75 4.08 -3.98 -4.43
N TRP A 76 3.29 -4.91 -4.96
CA TRP A 76 2.58 -5.89 -4.17
C TRP A 76 2.58 -7.25 -4.84
N LEU A 77 2.54 -8.30 -4.03
CA LEU A 77 2.40 -9.69 -4.45
C LEU A 77 1.38 -10.36 -3.53
N ALA A 78 0.29 -10.86 -4.09
CA ALA A 78 -0.73 -11.58 -3.36
C ALA A 78 -0.76 -13.05 -3.80
N LEU A 79 -0.93 -13.97 -2.84
CA LEU A 79 -0.95 -15.41 -3.07
C LEU A 79 -2.29 -15.99 -2.62
N TRP A 80 -2.97 -16.67 -3.53
CA TRP A 80 -4.20 -17.42 -3.28
C TRP A 80 -3.87 -18.91 -3.17
N LYS A 81 -4.70 -19.63 -2.41
CA LYS A 81 -4.68 -21.09 -2.35
C LYS A 81 -5.67 -21.69 -3.34
#